data_AF-A0A832TRC4-F1
#
_entry.id   AF-A0A832TRC4-F1
#
_cell.length_a   1.000
_cell.length_b   1.000
_cell.length_c   1.000
_cell.angle_alpha   90.00
_cell.angle_beta   90.00
_cell.angle_gamma   90.00
#
_symmetry.space_group_name_H-M   'P 1'
#
loop_
_entity.id
_entity.type
_entity.pdbx_description
1 polymer ?
#
loop_
_entity_poly.entity_id
_entity_poly.type
_entity_poly.pdbx_seq_one_letter_code
_entity_poly.pdbx_strand_id
1 'polypeptide(L)' 'MKIIITIDHPADVHFFKNFIWTMQKKGHKIKIAAEKKDISVELLNSYGF' A
#
# COMPACT_ATOMS: atom_id res chain seq x y z
N MET A 1 11.43 -2.23 10.90
CA MET A 1 10.30 -3.09 11.33
C MET A 1 9.75 -3.85 10.13
N LYS A 2 8.97 -4.91 10.35
CA LYS A 2 8.21 -5.61 9.30
C LYS A 2 6.74 -5.21 9.46
N ILE A 3 6.14 -4.64 8.42
CA ILE A 3 4.77 -4.08 8.45
C ILE A 3 3.97 -4.73 7.31
N ILE A 4 2.76 -5.18 7.62
CA ILE A 4 1.79 -5.65 6.63
C ILE A 4 0.63 -4.65 6.62
N ILE A 5 0.23 -4.21 5.43
CA ILE A 5 -0.94 -3.35 5.22
C ILE A 5 -1.89 -4.10 4.32
N THR A 6 -3.14 -4.24 4.77
CA THR A 6 -4.24 -4.81 4.00
C THR A 6 -5.08 -3.67 3.42
N ILE A 7 -5.34 -3.72 2.12
CA ILE A 7 -6.21 -2.79 1.40
C ILE A 7 -7.53 -3.51 1.15
N ASP A 8 -8.60 -3.00 1.75
CA ASP A 8 -9.95 -3.53 1.60
C ASP A 8 -10.79 -2.63 0.65
N HIS A 9 -10.55 -1.33 0.67
CA HIS A 9 -11.23 -0.37 -0.20
C HIS A 9 -10.21 0.46 -1.03
N PRO A 10 -10.55 0.88 -2.27
CA PRO A 10 -9.67 1.73 -3.10
C PRO A 10 -9.18 3.01 -2.40
N ALA A 11 -9.99 3.59 -1.53
CA ALA A 11 -9.63 4.78 -0.75
C ALA A 11 -8.44 4.53 0.21
N ASP A 12 -8.27 3.30 0.70
CA ASP A 12 -7.17 2.94 1.59
C ASP A 12 -5.81 3.12 0.90
N VAL A 13 -5.75 2.92 -0.42
CA VAL A 13 -4.52 3.16 -1.20
C VAL A 13 -4.06 4.61 -1.05
N HIS A 14 -4.99 5.56 -1.18
CA HIS A 14 -4.69 6.98 -1.04
C HIS A 14 -4.38 7.37 0.40
N PHE A 15 -5.03 6.74 1.37
CA PHE A 15 -4.79 6.94 2.79
C PHE A 15 -3.37 6.48 3.17
N PHE A 16 -2.94 5.29 2.74
CA PHE A 16 -1.69 4.69 3.17
C PHE A 16 -0.46 5.07 2.34
N LYS A 17 -0.59 5.57 1.09
CA LYS A 17 0.58 5.80 0.20
C LYS A 17 1.73 6.59 0.84
N ASN A 18 1.39 7.67 1.56
CA ASN A 18 2.39 8.54 2.19
C ASN A 18 3.07 7.85 3.39
N PHE A 19 2.30 7.08 4.15
CA PHE A 19 2.83 6.27 5.25
C PHE A 19 3.80 5.21 4.69
N ILE A 20 3.40 4.48 3.65
CA ILE A 20 4.21 3.44 3.02
C ILE A 20 5.55 4.01 2.56
N TRP A 21 5.54 5.07 1.74
CA TRP A 21 6.77 5.70 1.26
C TRP A 21 7.66 6.21 2.39
N THR A 22 7.07 6.84 3.41
CA THR A 22 7.83 7.36 4.56
C THR A 22 8.51 6.24 5.33
N MET A 23 7.80 5.13 5.57
CA MET A 23 8.32 3.99 6.32
C MET A 23 9.34 3.19 5.51
N GLN A 24 9.16 3.08 4.19
CA GLN A 24 10.19 2.54 3.28
C GLN A 24 11.46 3.39 3.33
N LYS A 25 11.36 4.73 3.26
CA LYS A 25 12.52 5.64 3.38
C LYS A 25 13.24 5.52 4.72
N LYS A 26 12.52 5.18 5.80
CA LYS A 26 13.09 4.89 7.13
C LYS A 26 13.70 3.48 7.24
N GLY A 27 13.80 2.72 6.15
CA GLY A 27 14.40 1.39 6.11
C GLY A 27 13.50 0.27 6.63
N HIS A 28 12.19 0.46 6.70
CA HIS A 28 11.25 -0.58 7.11
C HIS A 28 10.81 -1.45 5.92
N LYS A 29 10.62 -2.74 6.17
CA LYS A 29 10.12 -3.69 5.17
C LYS A 29 8.59 -3.70 5.21
N ILE A 30 7.96 -3.39 4.08
CA ILE A 30 6.50 -3.36 3.94
C ILE A 30 6.06 -4.43 2.96
N LYS A 31 4.98 -5.13 3.29
CA LYS A 31 4.19 -5.92 2.35
C LYS A 31 2.78 -5.37 2.29
N ILE A 32 2.25 -5.26 1.08
CA ILE A 32 0.87 -4.85 0.84
C ILE A 32 0.10 -6.09 0.38
N ALA A 33 -1.06 -6.32 0.98
CA ALA A 33 -2.03 -7.31 0.54
C ALA A 33 -3.30 -6.57 0.14
N ALA A 34 -3.85 -6.89 -1.02
CA ALA A 34 -5.09 -6.29 -1.50
C ALA A 34 -5.94 -7.38 -2.14
N GLU A 35 -7.25 -7.30 -1.97
CA GLU A 35 -8.16 -8.18 -2.72
C GLU A 35 -8.23 -7.73 -4.18
N LYS A 36 -8.08 -8.68 -5.11
CA LYS A 36 -8.19 -8.42 -6.55
C LYS A 36 -9.66 -8.44 -7.00
N LYS A 37 -10.44 -7.53 -6.45
CA LYS A 37 -11.88 -7.41 -6.73
C LYS A 37 -12.26 -6.06 -7.33
N ASP A 38 -11.48 -5.02 -7.01
CA ASP A 38 -11.71 -3.62 -7.42
C ASP A 38 -10.45 -2.99 -8.02
N ILE A 39 -10.49 -1.68 -8.28
CA ILE A 39 -9.37 -0.87 -8.85
C ILE A 39 -8.16 -0.71 -7.91
N SER A 40 -8.19 -1.31 -6.72
CA SER A 40 -7.15 -1.17 -5.69
C SER A 40 -5.78 -1.61 -6.20
N VAL A 41 -5.72 -2.68 -7.00
CA VAL A 41 -4.44 -3.19 -7.55
C VAL A 41 -3.89 -2.23 -8.61
N GLU A 42 -4.73 -1.71 -9.48
CA GLU A 42 -4.38 -0.71 -10.49
C GLU A 42 -3.88 0.59 -9.84
N LEU A 43 -4.56 1.05 -8.78
CA LEU A 43 -4.13 2.20 -8.00
C LEU A 43 -2.78 1.97 -7.33
N LEU A 44 -2.56 0.80 -6.72
CA LEU A 44 -1.27 0.43 -6.12
C LEU A 44 -0.14 0.45 -7.16
N ASN A 45 -0.37 -0.17 -8.33
CA ASN A 45 0.57 -0.15 -9.45
C ASN A 45 0.87 1.27 -9.94
N SER A 46 -0.15 2.14 -10.00
CA SER A 46 0.02 3.54 -10.42
C SER A 46 0.93 4.35 -9.47
N TYR A 47 1.03 3.93 -8.21
CA TYR A 47 1.94 4.50 -7.21
C TYR A 47 3.30 3.80 -7.12
N GLY A 48 3.53 2.76 -7.93
CA GLY A 48 4.80 2.03 -7.99
C GLY A 48 5.04 1.09 -6.81
N PHE A 49 3.97 0.53 -6.22
CA PHE A 49 4.06 -0.47 -5.16
C PHE A 49 4.19 -1.90 -5.69
#